data_AF-A0A7G2CSE0-F1
#
_entry.id   AF-A0A7G2CSE0-F1
#
_cell.length_a   1.000
_cell.length_b   1.000
_cell.length_c   1.000
_cell.angle_alpha   90.00
_cell.angle_beta   90.00
_cell.angle_gamma   90.00
#
_symmetry.space_group_name_H-M   'P 1'
#
loop_
_entity.id
_entity.type
_entity.pdbx_description
1 polymer ?
#
loop_
_entity_poly.entity_id
_entity_poly.type
_entity_poly.pdbx_seq_one_letter_code
_entity_poly.pdbx_strand_id
1 'polypeptide(L)'
;MGCKKLTSLKGISGLRKLKDVWADGSGLESVRYLAGCDSLEVLTVDFCKNLRNLDGLSGLKCLEFVHAWESGISNIEGLTGCKSLKRLYLYKCEQLTSLKGLSGLKKLKYVEAMDTQINSVLPLTGCVALERLTVCLCPKLNSLDGLSGLTNLKKVNAHTSGVKSIEGLRGCTAMEELYIYGCKRVTGMDVLFTFPKLKCATVLFSKISCGEQKEDSSVLGSFAFNGVEFTVSSESRKKEIVIVLKARSCDVSV
;
A
#
# COMPACT_ATOMS: atom_id res chain seq x y z
N MET A 1 -10.70 8.51 -22.23
CA MET A 1 -10.29 8.53 -23.65
C MET A 1 -8.77 8.46 -23.67
N GLY A 2 -8.17 7.51 -24.40
CA GLY A 2 -6.72 7.28 -24.41
C GLY A 2 -6.14 7.41 -25.82
N CYS A 3 -4.93 7.95 -25.94
CA CYS A 3 -4.26 8.10 -27.23
C CYS A 3 -3.51 6.82 -27.61
N LYS A 4 -4.23 5.76 -28.02
CA LYS A 4 -3.63 4.45 -28.37
C LYS A 4 -2.53 4.53 -29.43
N LYS A 5 -2.52 5.58 -30.26
CA LYS A 5 -1.49 5.83 -31.30
C LYS A 5 -0.19 6.41 -30.74
N LEU A 6 -0.20 6.98 -29.53
CA LEU A 6 1.02 7.44 -28.87
C LEU A 6 1.77 6.21 -28.35
N THR A 7 2.81 5.79 -29.08
CA THR A 7 3.63 4.61 -28.73
C THR A 7 5.01 4.99 -28.23
N SER A 8 5.39 6.28 -28.31
CA SER A 8 6.74 6.75 -27.96
C SER A 8 6.72 8.18 -27.44
N LEU A 9 7.58 8.44 -26.45
CA LEU A 9 7.85 9.77 -25.88
C LEU A 9 9.13 10.40 -26.44
N LYS A 10 9.68 9.91 -27.56
CA LYS A 10 10.96 10.39 -28.11
C LYS A 10 10.99 11.91 -28.35
N GLY A 11 9.88 12.51 -28.77
CA GLY A 11 9.78 13.94 -29.07
C GLY A 11 9.91 14.86 -27.85
N ILE A 12 9.77 14.33 -26.63
CA ILE A 12 9.90 15.10 -25.38
C ILE A 12 11.19 14.79 -24.62
N SER A 13 12.13 14.05 -25.24
CA SER A 13 13.37 13.67 -24.58
C SER A 13 14.24 14.88 -24.27
N GLY A 14 14.75 14.95 -23.04
CA GLY A 14 15.62 16.03 -22.59
C GLY A 14 14.92 17.39 -22.41
N LEU A 15 13.58 17.44 -22.42
CA LEU A 15 12.84 18.67 -22.10
C LEU A 15 12.96 18.98 -20.60
N ARG A 16 14.05 19.66 -20.22
CA ARG A 16 14.41 19.93 -18.82
C ARG A 16 13.39 20.76 -18.03
N LYS A 17 12.48 21.46 -18.71
CA LYS A 17 11.40 22.25 -18.10
C LYS A 17 10.06 21.50 -18.02
N LEU A 18 9.98 20.30 -18.60
CA LEU A 18 8.77 19.49 -18.57
C LEU A 18 8.52 19.03 -17.13
N LYS A 19 7.32 19.33 -16.60
CA LYS A 19 6.91 19.00 -15.23
C LYS A 19 5.96 17.82 -15.17
N ASP A 20 5.01 17.77 -16.10
CA ASP A 20 3.93 16.80 -16.05
C ASP A 20 3.87 16.04 -17.36
N VAL A 21 3.75 14.71 -17.27
CA VAL A 21 3.52 13.82 -18.40
C VAL A 21 2.32 12.96 -18.12
N TRP A 22 1.24 13.17 -18.89
CA TRP A 22 0.01 12.38 -18.80
C TRP A 22 -0.11 11.54 -20.07
N ALA A 23 0.20 10.26 -19.97
CA ALA A 23 0.25 9.32 -21.09
C ALA A 23 -0.88 8.28 -21.04
N ASP A 24 -1.99 8.62 -20.39
CA ASP A 24 -3.07 7.69 -20.09
C ASP A 24 -3.74 7.11 -21.37
N GLY A 25 -4.01 5.82 -21.33
CA GLY A 25 -4.57 5.00 -22.41
C GLY A 25 -3.74 5.02 -23.70
N SER A 26 -2.44 5.30 -23.59
CA SER A 26 -1.50 5.26 -24.70
C SER A 26 -1.02 3.85 -25.01
N GLY A 27 -0.48 3.67 -26.22
CA GLY A 27 0.19 2.45 -26.65
C GLY A 27 1.66 2.40 -26.23
N LEU A 28 2.05 3.20 -25.23
CA LEU A 28 3.45 3.39 -24.84
C LEU A 28 4.08 2.07 -24.36
N GLU A 29 5.24 1.76 -24.91
CA GLU A 29 6.03 0.58 -24.52
C GLU A 29 7.13 0.91 -23.51
N SER A 30 7.57 2.17 -23.48
CA SER A 30 8.70 2.60 -22.65
C SER A 30 8.67 4.09 -22.33
N VAL A 31 8.99 4.43 -21.08
CA VAL A 31 9.19 5.82 -20.63
C VAL A 31 10.67 6.26 -20.66
N ARG A 32 11.57 5.49 -21.30
CA ARG A 32 13.02 5.75 -21.32
C ARG A 32 13.41 7.16 -21.76
N TYR A 33 12.60 7.76 -22.63
CA TYR A 33 12.84 9.10 -23.18
C TYR A 33 12.64 10.21 -22.14
N LEU A 34 12.02 9.91 -21.00
CA LEU A 34 11.94 10.84 -19.85
C LEU A 34 13.27 10.98 -19.11
N ALA A 35 14.29 10.17 -19.46
CA ALA A 35 15.64 10.38 -18.98
C ALA A 35 16.11 11.81 -19.31
N GLY A 36 16.54 12.55 -18.29
CA GLY A 36 16.98 13.94 -18.42
C GLY A 36 15.87 15.00 -18.41
N CYS A 37 14.60 14.60 -18.22
CA CYS A 37 13.52 15.55 -17.88
C CYS A 37 13.63 15.93 -16.39
N ASP A 38 14.69 16.69 -16.03
CA ASP A 38 15.10 16.89 -14.63
C ASP A 38 14.05 17.58 -13.75
N SER A 39 13.16 18.38 -14.36
CA SER A 39 12.05 19.04 -13.66
C SER A 39 10.76 18.23 -13.64
N LEU A 40 10.76 16.98 -14.10
CA LEU A 40 9.56 16.14 -14.10
C LEU A 40 9.12 15.91 -12.66
N GLU A 41 7.89 16.30 -12.34
CA GLU A 41 7.24 16.21 -11.04
C GLU A 41 6.15 15.12 -11.03
N VAL A 42 5.43 14.96 -12.15
CA VAL A 42 4.28 14.05 -12.25
C VAL A 42 4.35 13.17 -13.49
N LEU A 43 4.10 11.87 -13.31
CA LEU A 43 3.85 10.92 -14.39
C LEU A 43 2.54 10.16 -14.13
N THR A 44 1.62 10.20 -15.10
CA THR A 44 0.47 9.29 -15.17
C THR A 44 0.56 8.43 -16.43
N VAL A 45 0.34 7.12 -16.26
CA VAL A 45 0.42 6.12 -17.33
C VAL A 45 -0.75 5.15 -17.26
N ASP A 46 -1.92 5.60 -16.84
CA ASP A 46 -3.09 4.75 -16.67
C ASP A 46 -3.45 4.04 -17.98
N PHE A 47 -3.97 2.83 -17.89
CA PHE A 47 -4.38 1.99 -19.01
C PHE A 47 -3.26 1.76 -20.07
N CYS A 48 -1.98 2.00 -19.74
CA CYS A 48 -0.85 1.71 -20.64
C CYS A 48 -0.50 0.21 -20.60
N LYS A 49 -1.27 -0.59 -21.32
CA LYS A 49 -1.16 -2.07 -21.32
C LYS A 49 0.17 -2.61 -21.83
N ASN A 50 0.87 -1.82 -22.67
CA ASN A 50 2.15 -2.22 -23.26
C ASN A 50 3.36 -1.74 -22.45
N LEU A 51 3.18 -0.83 -21.48
CA LEU A 51 4.26 -0.29 -20.68
C LEU A 51 4.66 -1.30 -19.60
N ARG A 52 5.84 -1.92 -19.74
CA ARG A 52 6.29 -3.00 -18.84
C ARG A 52 7.12 -2.51 -17.65
N ASN A 53 7.82 -1.41 -17.81
CA ASN A 53 8.68 -0.88 -16.76
C ASN A 53 8.72 0.65 -16.77
N LEU A 54 9.34 1.20 -15.73
CA LEU A 54 9.54 2.64 -15.54
C LEU A 54 10.99 3.08 -15.83
N ASP A 55 11.71 2.33 -16.67
CA ASP A 55 13.10 2.67 -17.03
C ASP A 55 13.13 4.03 -17.71
N GLY A 56 14.04 4.90 -17.26
CA GLY A 56 14.12 6.31 -17.66
C GLY A 56 13.77 7.30 -16.55
N LEU A 57 13.13 6.84 -15.46
CA LEU A 57 12.83 7.70 -14.31
C LEU A 57 13.94 7.74 -13.25
N SER A 58 14.93 6.86 -13.33
CA SER A 58 15.91 6.66 -12.27
C SER A 58 16.68 7.94 -11.97
N GLY A 59 16.73 8.30 -10.69
CA GLY A 59 17.43 9.49 -10.21
C GLY A 59 16.75 10.83 -10.53
N LEU A 60 15.53 10.87 -11.09
CA LEU A 60 14.81 12.12 -11.32
C LEU A 60 14.48 12.80 -9.98
N LYS A 61 15.19 13.90 -9.71
CA LYS A 61 15.22 14.56 -8.39
C LYS A 61 13.96 15.36 -8.08
N CYS A 62 13.16 15.69 -9.09
CA CYS A 62 11.91 16.43 -8.92
C CYS A 62 10.67 15.54 -8.95
N LEU A 63 10.81 14.25 -9.31
CA LEU A 63 9.64 13.37 -9.47
C LEU A 63 8.97 13.15 -8.11
N GLU A 64 7.74 13.62 -7.97
CA GLU A 64 6.98 13.59 -6.71
C GLU A 64 5.83 12.58 -6.74
N PHE A 65 5.26 12.33 -7.93
CA PHE A 65 4.07 11.53 -8.09
C PHE A 65 4.12 10.62 -9.32
N VAL A 66 3.84 9.33 -9.12
CA VAL A 66 3.62 8.36 -10.19
C VAL A 66 2.29 7.66 -9.97
N HIS A 67 1.45 7.66 -11.01
CA HIS A 67 0.17 6.97 -11.04
C HIS A 67 0.12 5.99 -12.22
N ALA A 68 -0.28 4.76 -11.93
CA ALA A 68 -0.59 3.77 -12.93
C ALA A 68 -1.78 2.93 -12.47
N TRP A 69 -2.88 3.02 -13.20
CA TRP A 69 -4.04 2.14 -13.09
C TRP A 69 -4.07 1.21 -14.30
N GLU A 70 -4.25 -0.09 -14.09
CA GLU A 70 -4.56 -1.08 -15.12
C GLU A 70 -3.50 -1.12 -16.23
N SER A 71 -2.25 -0.89 -15.86
CA SER A 71 -1.11 -0.80 -16.77
C SER A 71 -0.34 -2.11 -16.82
N GLY A 72 0.42 -2.32 -17.90
CA GLY A 72 1.22 -3.53 -18.11
C GLY A 72 2.48 -3.64 -17.25
N ILE A 73 2.65 -2.76 -16.27
CA ILE A 73 3.86 -2.58 -15.47
C ILE A 73 4.11 -3.84 -14.65
N SER A 74 5.29 -4.42 -14.83
CA SER A 74 5.77 -5.58 -14.07
C SER A 74 6.99 -5.25 -13.21
N ASN A 75 7.68 -4.14 -13.48
CA ASN A 75 8.88 -3.68 -12.77
C ASN A 75 8.87 -2.15 -12.56
N ILE A 76 9.17 -1.72 -11.34
CA ILE A 76 9.27 -0.29 -10.96
C ILE A 76 10.69 0.11 -10.49
N GLU A 77 11.72 -0.70 -10.74
CA GLU A 77 13.11 -0.41 -10.36
C GLU A 77 13.64 0.91 -10.96
N GLY A 78 13.03 1.36 -12.07
CA GLY A 78 13.24 2.70 -12.63
C GLY A 78 12.93 3.85 -11.66
N LEU A 79 12.29 3.63 -10.51
CA LEU A 79 12.09 4.64 -9.46
C LEU A 79 13.27 4.78 -8.49
N THR A 80 14.32 3.97 -8.66
CA THR A 80 15.53 4.04 -7.82
C THR A 80 16.10 5.46 -7.83
N GLY A 81 16.37 6.01 -6.64
CA GLY A 81 17.00 7.32 -6.52
C GLY A 81 16.09 8.52 -6.80
N CYS A 82 14.78 8.33 -7.03
CA CYS A 82 13.79 9.41 -7.10
C CYS A 82 13.52 10.01 -5.71
N LYS A 83 14.51 10.72 -5.15
CA LYS A 83 14.53 11.16 -3.74
C LYS A 83 13.41 12.12 -3.35
N SER A 84 12.69 12.69 -4.33
CA SER A 84 11.53 13.55 -4.08
C SER A 84 10.18 12.85 -4.20
N LEU A 85 10.16 11.54 -4.51
CA LEU A 85 8.92 10.80 -4.65
C LEU A 85 8.15 10.81 -3.33
N LYS A 86 6.92 11.33 -3.37
CA LYS A 86 6.00 11.43 -2.22
C LYS A 86 4.86 10.43 -2.32
N ARG A 87 4.40 10.15 -3.55
CA ARG A 87 3.20 9.37 -3.82
C ARG A 87 3.45 8.38 -4.95
N LEU A 88 3.11 7.12 -4.72
CA LEU A 88 3.16 6.08 -5.71
C LEU A 88 1.88 5.26 -5.65
N TYR A 89 1.15 5.24 -6.75
CA TYR A 89 -0.15 4.60 -6.87
C TYR A 89 -0.14 3.65 -8.07
N LEU A 90 -0.31 2.36 -7.78
CA LEU A 90 -0.20 1.23 -8.70
C LEU A 90 -1.44 0.34 -8.51
N TYR A 91 -2.52 0.63 -9.22
CA TYR A 91 -3.79 -0.10 -9.11
C TYR A 91 -3.94 -1.08 -10.26
N LYS A 92 -4.30 -2.34 -9.99
CA LYS A 92 -4.52 -3.35 -11.04
C LYS A 92 -3.33 -3.51 -12.00
N CYS A 93 -2.11 -3.34 -11.49
CA CYS A 93 -0.89 -3.71 -12.20
C CYS A 93 -0.63 -5.20 -11.95
N GLU A 94 -1.44 -6.06 -12.59
CA GLU A 94 -1.50 -7.50 -12.32
C GLU A 94 -0.18 -8.25 -12.59
N GLN A 95 0.77 -7.64 -13.30
CA GLN A 95 2.08 -8.24 -13.59
C GLN A 95 3.17 -7.77 -12.61
N LEU A 96 2.88 -6.82 -11.72
CA LEU A 96 3.83 -6.29 -10.76
C LEU A 96 4.06 -7.27 -9.61
N THR A 97 5.30 -7.74 -9.46
CA THR A 97 5.65 -8.78 -8.46
C THR A 97 6.55 -8.28 -7.33
N SER A 98 7.10 -7.06 -7.45
CA SER A 98 8.02 -6.51 -6.46
C SER A 98 7.94 -4.98 -6.41
N LEU A 99 8.25 -4.42 -5.24
CA LEU A 99 8.39 -2.98 -5.01
C LEU A 99 9.85 -2.51 -5.03
N LYS A 100 10.78 -3.30 -5.61
CA LYS A 100 12.19 -2.91 -5.75
C LYS A 100 12.30 -1.55 -6.45
N GLY A 101 13.22 -0.72 -5.96
CA GLY A 101 13.39 0.67 -6.38
C GLY A 101 12.88 1.71 -5.37
N LEU A 102 12.12 1.29 -4.35
CA LEU A 102 11.58 2.21 -3.32
C LEU A 102 12.42 2.34 -2.06
N SER A 103 13.45 1.50 -1.88
CA SER A 103 14.22 1.44 -0.63
C SER A 103 14.89 2.79 -0.30
N GLY A 104 14.72 3.24 0.94
CA GLY A 104 15.34 4.47 1.43
C GLY A 104 14.80 5.76 0.81
N LEU A 105 13.66 5.75 0.11
CA LEU A 105 13.02 6.98 -0.38
C LEU A 105 12.39 7.75 0.79
N LYS A 106 13.22 8.54 1.49
CA LYS A 106 12.87 9.22 2.76
C LYS A 106 11.73 10.24 2.69
N LYS A 107 11.26 10.62 1.49
CA LYS A 107 10.12 11.54 1.29
C LYS A 107 8.83 10.81 0.89
N LEU A 108 8.88 9.49 0.67
CA LEU A 108 7.73 8.70 0.25
C LEU A 108 6.73 8.61 1.40
N LYS A 109 5.52 9.14 1.19
CA LYS A 109 4.46 9.23 2.19
C LYS A 109 3.35 8.22 1.94
N TYR A 110 2.94 8.05 0.69
CA TYR A 110 1.80 7.22 0.32
C TYR A 110 2.19 6.23 -0.76
N VAL A 111 2.01 4.94 -0.45
CA VAL A 111 2.19 3.83 -1.40
C VAL A 111 0.89 3.05 -1.47
N GLU A 112 0.34 2.95 -2.67
CA GLU A 112 -0.82 2.11 -2.97
C GLU A 112 -0.44 1.15 -4.08
N ALA A 113 -0.46 -0.14 -3.80
CA ALA A 113 -0.19 -1.22 -4.74
C ALA A 113 -1.30 -2.28 -4.58
N MET A 114 -2.50 -1.92 -5.03
CA MET A 114 -3.72 -2.72 -4.86
C MET A 114 -3.96 -3.61 -6.09
N ASP A 115 -4.41 -4.84 -5.84
CA ASP A 115 -4.72 -5.81 -6.90
C ASP A 115 -3.49 -6.05 -7.79
N THR A 116 -2.38 -6.40 -7.15
CA THR A 116 -1.09 -6.69 -7.78
C THR A 116 -0.58 -8.06 -7.32
N GLN A 117 0.56 -8.50 -7.86
CA GLN A 117 1.18 -9.79 -7.52
C GLN A 117 2.42 -9.61 -6.63
N ILE A 118 2.55 -8.46 -5.95
CA ILE A 118 3.66 -8.22 -5.04
C ILE A 118 3.71 -9.29 -3.94
N ASN A 119 4.91 -9.75 -3.63
CA ASN A 119 5.13 -10.80 -2.63
C ASN A 119 5.74 -10.29 -1.32
N SER A 120 6.26 -9.07 -1.31
CA SER A 120 6.96 -8.48 -0.17
C SER A 120 6.89 -6.95 -0.20
N VAL A 121 6.84 -6.34 0.98
CA VAL A 121 7.00 -4.90 1.20
C VAL A 121 8.38 -4.53 1.77
N LEU A 122 9.31 -5.49 1.86
CA LEU A 122 10.69 -5.26 2.30
C LEU A 122 11.38 -4.09 1.58
N PRO A 123 11.14 -3.84 0.28
CA PRO A 123 11.67 -2.65 -0.41
C PRO A 123 11.20 -1.30 0.14
N LEU A 124 10.28 -1.24 1.10
CA LEU A 124 9.89 -0.01 1.80
C LEU A 124 10.77 0.29 3.03
N THR A 125 11.76 -0.56 3.32
CA THR A 125 12.73 -0.32 4.39
C THR A 125 13.39 1.06 4.23
N GLY A 126 13.43 1.83 5.32
CA GLY A 126 14.04 3.16 5.33
C GLY A 126 13.19 4.28 4.71
N CYS A 127 11.95 4.01 4.27
CA CYS A 127 10.97 5.03 3.88
C CYS A 127 10.38 5.69 5.14
N VAL A 128 11.21 6.40 5.91
CA VAL A 128 10.90 6.92 7.25
C VAL A 128 9.75 7.93 7.30
N ALA A 129 9.35 8.51 6.17
CA ALA A 129 8.21 9.42 6.06
C ALA A 129 6.91 8.72 5.64
N LEU A 130 6.89 7.38 5.50
CA LEU A 130 5.72 6.64 5.07
C LEU A 130 4.60 6.79 6.09
N GLU A 131 3.45 7.29 5.63
CA GLU A 131 2.26 7.57 6.45
C GLU A 131 1.13 6.58 6.14
N ARG A 132 1.01 6.14 4.88
CA ARG A 132 -0.04 5.22 4.41
C ARG A 132 0.53 4.17 3.46
N LEU A 133 0.14 2.92 3.71
CA LEU A 133 0.39 1.78 2.84
C LEU A 133 -0.93 1.06 2.53
N THR A 134 -1.27 0.94 1.25
CA THR A 134 -2.38 0.10 0.77
C THR A 134 -1.82 -0.99 -0.15
N VAL A 135 -1.92 -2.24 0.27
CA VAL A 135 -1.43 -3.44 -0.45
C VAL A 135 -2.48 -4.57 -0.38
N CYS A 136 -3.76 -4.18 -0.48
CA CYS A 136 -4.87 -5.12 -0.45
C CYS A 136 -5.06 -5.84 -1.79
N LEU A 137 -5.79 -6.96 -1.76
CA LEU A 137 -5.98 -7.86 -2.92
C LEU A 137 -4.66 -8.36 -3.51
N CYS A 138 -3.62 -8.50 -2.69
CA CYS A 138 -2.30 -9.00 -3.08
C CYS A 138 -2.09 -10.42 -2.53
N PRO A 139 -2.56 -11.48 -3.21
CA PRO A 139 -2.58 -12.84 -2.64
C PRO A 139 -1.20 -13.43 -2.38
N LYS A 140 -0.15 -12.92 -3.05
CA LYS A 140 1.23 -13.37 -2.88
C LYS A 140 1.98 -12.65 -1.76
N LEU A 141 1.47 -11.52 -1.25
CA LEU A 141 2.11 -10.75 -0.18
C LEU A 141 2.00 -11.53 1.12
N ASN A 142 3.09 -12.11 1.62
CA ASN A 142 3.06 -13.03 2.75
C ASN A 142 3.54 -12.43 4.09
N SER A 143 4.21 -11.28 4.05
CA SER A 143 4.81 -10.63 5.22
C SER A 143 4.78 -9.11 5.05
N LEU A 144 4.74 -8.40 6.19
CA LEU A 144 4.87 -6.95 6.30
C LEU A 144 6.28 -6.51 6.73
N ASP A 145 7.27 -7.39 6.63
CA ASP A 145 8.66 -7.08 6.95
C ASP A 145 9.19 -5.90 6.11
N GLY A 146 10.02 -5.06 6.75
CA GLY A 146 10.50 -3.79 6.19
C GLY A 146 9.73 -2.56 6.67
N LEU A 147 8.62 -2.74 7.40
CA LEU A 147 7.84 -1.65 7.99
C LEU A 147 8.18 -1.38 9.47
N SER A 148 8.99 -2.23 10.10
CA SER A 148 9.28 -2.15 11.54
C SER A 148 9.94 -0.82 11.89
N GLY A 149 9.47 -0.18 12.97
CA GLY A 149 9.99 1.11 13.42
C GLY A 149 9.67 2.31 12.51
N LEU A 150 8.79 2.17 11.51
CA LEU A 150 8.29 3.33 10.74
C LEU A 150 7.31 4.15 11.59
N THR A 151 7.85 5.00 12.46
CA THR A 151 7.09 5.77 13.48
C THR A 151 6.13 6.80 12.90
N ASN A 152 6.14 7.08 11.60
CA ASN A 152 5.16 7.93 10.91
C ASN A 152 4.00 7.15 10.28
N LEU A 153 4.06 5.81 10.25
CA LEU A 153 3.08 4.98 9.58
C LEU A 153 1.77 4.95 10.38
N LYS A 154 0.73 5.56 9.81
CA LYS A 154 -0.59 5.72 10.45
C LYS A 154 -1.61 4.71 9.97
N LYS A 155 -1.51 4.29 8.70
CA LYS A 155 -2.51 3.43 8.08
C LYS A 155 -1.87 2.34 7.26
N VAL A 156 -2.24 1.09 7.57
CA VAL A 156 -1.90 -0.08 6.76
C VAL A 156 -3.19 -0.80 6.37
N ASN A 157 -3.40 -0.93 5.06
CA ASN A 157 -4.45 -1.76 4.52
C ASN A 157 -3.83 -2.90 3.68
N ALA A 158 -3.87 -4.11 4.23
CA ALA A 158 -3.42 -5.34 3.59
C ALA A 158 -4.55 -6.38 3.53
N HIS A 159 -5.82 -5.95 3.47
CA HIS A 159 -6.94 -6.88 3.43
C HIS A 159 -6.88 -7.79 2.19
N THR A 160 -7.41 -9.00 2.32
CA THR A 160 -7.46 -9.99 1.23
C THR A 160 -6.08 -10.20 0.59
N SER A 161 -5.03 -10.21 1.42
CA SER A 161 -3.66 -10.52 1.01
C SER A 161 -3.22 -11.88 1.60
N GLY A 162 -2.00 -12.31 1.26
CA GLY A 162 -1.40 -13.52 1.81
C GLY A 162 -0.74 -13.34 3.18
N VAL A 163 -0.88 -12.18 3.84
CA VAL A 163 -0.09 -11.81 5.03
C VAL A 163 -0.34 -12.82 6.15
N LYS A 164 0.75 -13.38 6.69
CA LYS A 164 0.70 -14.39 7.76
C LYS A 164 1.07 -13.82 9.13
N SER A 165 1.75 -12.69 9.19
CA SER A 165 2.22 -12.08 10.43
C SER A 165 2.22 -10.57 10.34
N ILE A 166 1.90 -9.91 11.45
CA ILE A 166 2.04 -8.45 11.60
C ILE A 166 3.26 -8.02 12.43
N GLU A 167 4.18 -8.93 12.75
CA GLU A 167 5.44 -8.61 13.45
C GLU A 167 6.24 -7.49 12.74
N GLY A 168 6.18 -7.45 11.41
CA GLY A 168 6.79 -6.39 10.61
C GLY A 168 6.26 -4.98 10.91
N LEU A 169 5.19 -4.82 11.70
CA LEU A 169 4.66 -3.52 12.12
C LEU A 169 5.12 -3.09 13.52
N ARG A 170 5.89 -3.91 14.24
CA ARG A 170 6.36 -3.59 15.60
C ARG A 170 7.09 -2.23 15.61
N GLY A 171 6.77 -1.38 16.59
CA GLY A 171 7.35 -0.04 16.70
C GLY A 171 6.76 1.04 15.77
N CYS A 172 5.70 0.73 14.99
CA CYS A 172 4.93 1.75 14.26
C CYS A 172 4.01 2.53 15.22
N THR A 173 4.60 3.35 16.09
CA THR A 173 3.90 4.00 17.22
C THR A 173 2.84 5.03 16.81
N ALA A 174 2.82 5.47 15.55
CA ALA A 174 1.77 6.34 15.01
C ALA A 174 0.59 5.57 14.37
N MET A 175 0.54 4.23 14.42
CA MET A 175 -0.52 3.44 13.81
C MET A 175 -1.90 3.84 14.38
N GLU A 176 -2.81 4.22 13.49
CA GLU A 176 -4.20 4.58 13.79
C GLU A 176 -5.18 3.57 13.20
N GLU A 177 -4.88 3.04 12.01
CA GLU A 177 -5.78 2.16 11.25
C GLU A 177 -5.04 0.95 10.66
N LEU A 178 -5.48 -0.25 11.02
CA LEU A 178 -4.96 -1.51 10.47
C LEU A 178 -6.08 -2.38 9.91
N TYR A 179 -6.01 -2.69 8.61
CA TYR A 179 -6.96 -3.56 7.93
C TYR A 179 -6.26 -4.81 7.40
N ILE A 180 -6.56 -5.97 7.99
CA ILE A 180 -5.98 -7.27 7.61
C ILE A 180 -7.04 -8.37 7.47
N TYR A 181 -8.32 -8.01 7.35
CA TYR A 181 -9.40 -8.96 7.10
C TYR A 181 -9.18 -9.71 5.78
N GLY A 182 -9.66 -10.96 5.69
CA GLY A 182 -9.42 -11.83 4.52
C GLY A 182 -8.00 -12.41 4.42
N CYS A 183 -7.08 -12.10 5.34
CA CYS A 183 -5.80 -12.79 5.47
C CYS A 183 -5.99 -14.13 6.20
N LYS A 184 -5.32 -15.19 5.75
CA LYS A 184 -5.48 -16.54 6.34
C LYS A 184 -4.54 -16.72 7.54
N ARG A 185 -5.11 -16.79 8.75
CA ARG A 185 -4.41 -17.12 10.03
C ARG A 185 -3.22 -16.20 10.32
N VAL A 186 -3.50 -14.95 10.67
CA VAL A 186 -2.47 -13.95 10.99
C VAL A 186 -1.93 -14.15 12.42
N THR A 187 -0.61 -14.14 12.60
CA THR A 187 0.10 -14.19 13.89
C THR A 187 0.66 -12.82 14.30
N GLY A 188 1.21 -12.70 15.52
CA GLY A 188 1.79 -11.44 16.04
C GLY A 188 0.76 -10.45 16.57
N MET A 189 -0.37 -10.94 17.10
CA MET A 189 -1.46 -10.08 17.60
C MET A 189 -1.06 -9.23 18.80
N ASP A 190 -0.01 -9.63 19.54
CA ASP A 190 0.56 -8.83 20.62
C ASP A 190 1.13 -7.49 20.13
N VAL A 191 1.50 -7.39 18.84
CA VAL A 191 1.93 -6.13 18.21
C VAL A 191 0.85 -5.06 18.28
N LEU A 192 -0.44 -5.43 18.26
CA LEU A 192 -1.54 -4.47 18.39
C LEU A 192 -1.46 -3.66 19.68
N PHE A 193 -0.90 -4.25 20.74
CA PHE A 193 -0.71 -3.60 22.04
C PHE A 193 0.44 -2.59 22.06
N THR A 194 1.25 -2.55 20.99
CA THR A 194 2.35 -1.59 20.82
C THR A 194 1.91 -0.31 20.10
N PHE A 195 0.63 -0.20 19.72
CA PHE A 195 0.06 0.93 18.99
C PHE A 195 -0.78 1.84 19.91
N PRO A 196 -0.18 2.84 20.56
CA PRO A 196 -0.89 3.69 21.52
C PRO A 196 -1.98 4.58 20.89
N LYS A 197 -1.97 4.75 19.56
CA LYS A 197 -2.91 5.61 18.81
C LYS A 197 -3.93 4.82 18.00
N LEU A 198 -3.99 3.50 18.16
CA LEU A 198 -4.85 2.65 17.34
C LEU A 198 -6.32 2.97 17.59
N LYS A 199 -7.03 3.38 16.53
CA LYS A 199 -8.47 3.67 16.55
C LYS A 199 -9.29 2.53 15.95
N CYS A 200 -8.71 1.82 14.99
CA CYS A 200 -9.42 0.77 14.28
C CYS A 200 -8.46 -0.33 13.86
N ALA A 201 -8.76 -1.58 14.25
CA ALA A 201 -8.13 -2.77 13.69
C ALA A 201 -9.22 -3.74 13.24
N THR A 202 -9.26 -4.06 11.95
CA THR A 202 -10.18 -5.08 11.42
C THR A 202 -9.40 -6.36 11.11
N VAL A 203 -9.63 -7.41 11.90
CA VAL A 203 -8.90 -8.69 11.85
C VAL A 203 -9.89 -9.84 11.72
N LEU A 204 -9.85 -10.59 10.62
CA LEU A 204 -10.79 -11.69 10.40
C LEU A 204 -10.14 -13.04 10.78
N PHE A 205 -10.81 -13.83 11.62
CA PHE A 205 -10.47 -15.23 11.84
C PHE A 205 -11.35 -16.09 10.95
N SER A 206 -10.81 -16.65 9.87
CA SER A 206 -11.57 -17.40 8.87
C SER A 206 -12.03 -18.80 9.34
N LYS A 207 -12.26 -19.02 10.64
CA LYS A 207 -12.87 -20.25 11.16
C LYS A 207 -13.38 -20.04 12.59
N ILE A 208 -14.59 -19.53 12.72
CA ILE A 208 -15.50 -19.98 13.78
C ILE A 208 -16.62 -20.67 13.04
N SER A 209 -16.66 -22.00 13.09
CA SER A 209 -17.82 -22.77 12.64
C SER A 209 -18.93 -22.58 13.67
N CYS A 210 -19.59 -21.43 13.64
CA CYS A 210 -20.88 -21.27 14.29
C CYS A 210 -21.94 -21.80 13.33
N GLY A 211 -22.75 -22.75 13.82
CA GLY A 211 -23.97 -23.18 13.15
C GLY A 211 -24.85 -21.96 12.84
N GLU A 212 -25.57 -22.06 11.73
CA GLU A 212 -26.46 -21.03 11.16
C GLU A 212 -27.08 -20.11 12.23
N GLN A 213 -26.52 -18.91 12.42
CA GLN A 213 -27.18 -17.83 13.14
C GLN A 213 -27.01 -16.49 12.43
N LYS A 214 -28.06 -15.69 12.61
CA LYS A 214 -28.55 -14.55 11.82
C LYS A 214 -27.55 -13.43 11.55
N GLU A 215 -27.89 -12.62 10.53
CA GLU A 215 -27.23 -11.39 10.06
C GLU A 215 -27.22 -10.23 11.07
N ASP A 216 -27.00 -10.48 12.37
CA ASP A 216 -26.92 -9.42 13.38
C ASP A 216 -25.46 -9.16 13.78
N SER A 217 -25.05 -7.89 13.77
CA SER A 217 -23.79 -7.48 14.38
C SER A 217 -23.90 -7.62 15.89
N SER A 218 -23.28 -8.64 16.49
CA SER A 218 -23.27 -8.82 17.94
C SER A 218 -21.92 -8.42 18.51
N VAL A 219 -21.93 -7.60 19.56
CA VAL A 219 -20.73 -7.36 20.38
C VAL A 219 -20.44 -8.68 21.10
N LEU A 220 -19.30 -9.30 20.77
CA LEU A 220 -18.84 -10.57 21.34
C LEU A 220 -18.17 -10.38 22.71
N GLY A 221 -17.68 -9.16 22.99
CA GLY A 221 -17.08 -8.80 24.27
C GLY A 221 -16.25 -7.52 24.15
N SER A 222 -15.74 -7.04 25.28
CA SER A 222 -14.72 -5.99 25.30
C SER A 222 -13.62 -6.34 26.29
N PHE A 223 -12.41 -5.81 26.04
CA PHE A 223 -11.30 -5.89 26.97
C PHE A 223 -10.45 -4.63 26.87
N ALA A 224 -9.86 -4.19 27.98
CA ALA A 224 -8.96 -3.05 28.01
C ALA A 224 -7.51 -3.49 28.12
N PHE A 225 -6.62 -2.90 27.33
CA PHE A 225 -5.18 -3.10 27.44
C PHE A 225 -4.44 -1.78 27.18
N ASN A 226 -3.52 -1.39 28.07
CA ASN A 226 -2.76 -0.14 27.99
C ASN A 226 -3.60 1.13 27.76
N GLY A 227 -4.78 1.23 28.39
CA GLY A 227 -5.67 2.40 28.24
C GLY A 227 -6.50 2.43 26.94
N VAL A 228 -6.45 1.37 26.14
CA VAL A 228 -7.28 1.20 24.94
C VAL A 228 -8.33 0.13 25.21
N GLU A 229 -9.60 0.49 25.07
CA GLU A 229 -10.71 -0.45 25.14
C GLU A 229 -10.95 -1.05 23.76
N PHE A 230 -10.83 -2.36 23.65
CA PHE A 230 -11.13 -3.12 22.45
C PHE A 230 -12.55 -3.66 22.56
N THR A 231 -13.44 -3.22 21.68
CA THR A 231 -14.71 -3.90 21.45
C THR A 231 -14.52 -4.94 20.37
N VAL A 232 -14.79 -6.19 20.70
CA VAL A 232 -14.86 -7.31 19.77
C VAL A 232 -16.30 -7.38 19.29
N SER A 233 -16.57 -7.09 18.02
CA SER A 233 -17.89 -7.32 17.43
C SER A 233 -17.78 -8.30 16.28
N SER A 234 -18.78 -9.16 16.13
CA SER A 234 -18.99 -9.90 14.89
C SER A 234 -19.80 -9.07 13.91
N GLU A 235 -19.50 -9.15 12.62
CA GLU A 235 -20.36 -8.70 11.53
C GLU A 235 -20.49 -9.84 10.53
N SER A 236 -21.72 -10.30 10.26
CA SER A 236 -21.93 -11.39 9.29
C SER A 236 -22.01 -10.82 7.88
N ARG A 237 -21.13 -11.26 6.98
CA ARG A 237 -21.20 -10.91 5.54
C ARG A 237 -21.01 -12.15 4.70
N LYS A 238 -22.03 -12.54 3.93
CA LYS A 238 -21.96 -13.60 2.92
C LYS A 238 -21.24 -14.89 3.40
N LYS A 239 -21.69 -15.47 4.51
CA LYS A 239 -21.13 -16.69 5.17
C LYS A 239 -19.80 -16.51 5.91
N GLU A 240 -19.33 -15.28 6.11
CA GLU A 240 -18.14 -14.98 6.91
C GLU A 240 -18.51 -14.18 8.16
N ILE A 241 -17.92 -14.51 9.30
CA ILE A 241 -17.98 -13.71 10.53
C ILE A 241 -16.76 -12.81 10.56
N VAL A 242 -16.97 -11.50 10.44
CA VAL A 242 -15.93 -10.48 10.58
C VAL A 242 -15.78 -10.15 12.05
N ILE A 243 -14.63 -10.45 12.66
CA ILE A 243 -14.31 -9.90 13.97
C ILE A 243 -13.72 -8.50 13.77
N VAL A 244 -14.45 -7.50 14.24
CA VAL A 244 -13.98 -6.11 14.24
C VAL A 244 -13.45 -5.84 15.64
N LEU A 245 -12.17 -5.47 15.73
CA LEU A 245 -11.57 -4.95 16.95
C LEU A 245 -11.61 -3.43 16.86
N LYS A 246 -12.67 -2.82 17.39
CA LYS A 246 -12.73 -1.37 17.51
C LYS A 246 -11.97 -0.97 18.77
N ALA A 247 -10.87 -0.25 18.58
CA ALA A 247 -10.10 0.33 19.65
C ALA A 247 -10.67 1.73 19.96
N ARG A 248 -11.14 1.95 21.19
CA ARG A 248 -11.49 3.29 21.68
C ARG A 248 -10.43 3.69 22.71
N SER A 249 -9.80 4.84 22.50
CA SER A 249 -8.95 5.45 23.53
C SER A 249 -9.83 5.77 24.73
N CYS A 250 -9.51 5.22 25.90
CA CYS A 250 -10.10 5.73 27.13
C CYS A 250 -9.40 7.05 27.44
N ASP A 251 -10.13 8.17 27.42
CA ASP A 251 -9.64 9.40 28.04
C ASP A 251 -9.47 9.10 29.53
N VAL A 252 -8.25 8.78 29.95
CA VAL A 252 -7.89 8.84 31.37
C VAL A 252 -7.70 10.31 31.67
N SER A 253 -8.81 11.01 31.91
CA SER A 253 -8.80 12.30 32.58
C SER A 253 -8.21 12.06 33.98
N VAL A 254 -6.96 12.47 34.17
CA VAL A 254 -6.36 12.72 35.49
C VAL A 254 -6.78 14.11 35.94
#